data_AF-A0A0S2DKP6-F1
#
_entry.id   AF-A0A0S2DKP6-F1
#
_cell.length_a   1.000
_cell.length_b   1.000
_cell.length_c   1.000
_cell.angle_alpha   90.00
_cell.angle_beta   90.00
_cell.angle_gamma   90.00
#
_symmetry.space_group_name_H-M   'P 1'
#
loop_
_entity.id
_entity.type
_entity.pdbx_description
1 polymer ?
#
loop_
_entity_poly.entity_id
_entity_poly.type
_entity_poly.pdbx_seq_one_letter_code
_entity_poly.pdbx_strand_id
1 'polypeptide(L)'
;MSPLSRRFVPSVIAVSLCLAVGACMASGSASSDAAASPTPESAPNPPSEASVDAVPTPEPPPMPSDRAADPRKPKAEVGEPAGAGPFGQFIVKYRDDSQPLKQLGAVQPRLDRTAGQLGKRRLKLTWKHRMGINADVFSVAPALDRAEAVALMQAFAADPDVQFIEPDNHISLGPIIRSPAPVDK
;
A
#
# COMPACT_ATOMS: atom_id res chain seq x y z
N MET A 1 28.69 4.92 42.29
CA MET A 1 28.49 3.89 41.26
C MET A 1 27.66 2.77 41.87
N SER A 2 26.36 2.71 41.53
CA SER A 2 25.45 1.60 41.85
C SER A 2 24.36 1.58 40.79
N PRO A 3 24.13 0.46 40.07
CA PRO A 3 23.05 0.37 39.09
C PRO A 3 21.77 -0.14 39.75
N LEU A 4 20.67 0.62 39.70
CA LEU A 4 19.34 0.11 40.06
C LEU A 4 18.58 -0.36 38.82
N SER A 5 18.26 -1.64 38.87
CA SER A 5 17.58 -2.50 37.91
C SER A 5 16.26 -1.95 37.35
N ARG A 6 16.13 -1.95 36.02
CA ARG A 6 14.83 -1.83 35.34
C ARG A 6 14.12 -3.18 35.38
N ARG A 7 12.94 -3.22 36.00
CA ARG A 7 12.00 -4.36 35.90
C ARG A 7 11.23 -4.25 34.59
N PHE A 8 11.39 -5.25 33.73
CA PHE A 8 10.53 -5.49 32.57
C PHE A 8 9.21 -6.11 33.05
N VAL A 9 8.07 -5.56 32.61
CA VAL A 9 6.75 -6.21 32.75
C VAL A 9 6.25 -6.52 31.34
N PRO A 10 6.02 -7.79 30.98
CA PRO A 10 5.38 -8.14 29.72
C PRO A 10 3.86 -7.97 29.84
N SER A 11 3.26 -7.12 29.01
CA SER A 11 1.81 -7.05 28.86
C SER A 11 1.41 -7.93 27.67
N VAL A 12 0.78 -9.06 27.97
CA VAL A 12 0.25 -10.01 26.99
C VAL A 12 -1.02 -9.40 26.38
N ILE A 13 -1.03 -9.17 25.07
CA ILE A 13 -2.22 -8.77 24.30
C ILE A 13 -2.83 -10.04 23.71
N ALA A 14 -4.00 -10.43 24.21
CA ALA A 14 -4.84 -11.45 23.59
C ALA A 14 -5.65 -10.80 22.45
N VAL A 15 -5.33 -11.17 21.20
CA VAL A 15 -6.12 -10.79 20.02
C VAL A 15 -7.18 -11.86 19.81
N SER A 16 -8.45 -11.50 20.04
CA SER A 16 -9.60 -12.34 19.70
C SER A 16 -9.97 -12.11 18.23
N LEU A 17 -9.92 -13.20 17.45
CA LEU A 17 -10.16 -13.27 16.02
C LEU A 17 -11.60 -13.74 15.78
N CYS A 18 -12.51 -12.84 15.40
CA CYS A 18 -13.83 -13.24 14.87
C CYS A 18 -13.78 -13.21 13.34
N LEU A 19 -13.72 -14.38 12.71
CA LEU A 19 -14.05 -14.56 11.30
C LEU A 19 -15.58 -14.53 11.14
N ALA A 20 -16.08 -13.66 10.26
CA ALA A 20 -17.40 -13.80 9.68
C ALA A 20 -17.24 -14.18 8.20
N VAL A 21 -17.58 -15.43 7.87
CA VAL A 21 -17.69 -15.92 6.48
C VAL A 21 -19.13 -15.66 6.03
N GLY A 22 -19.32 -14.71 5.13
CA GLY A 22 -20.59 -14.48 4.44
C GLY A 22 -20.51 -15.07 3.03
N ALA A 23 -21.15 -16.22 2.80
CA ALA A 23 -21.38 -16.78 1.48
C ALA A 23 -22.78 -16.37 0.99
N CYS A 24 -22.86 -15.50 -0.01
CA CYS A 24 -24.07 -15.28 -0.78
C CYS A 24 -24.04 -16.23 -2.00
N MET A 25 -24.84 -17.30 -1.94
CA MET A 25 -25.19 -18.11 -3.09
C MET A 25 -26.35 -17.42 -3.81
N ALA A 26 -26.11 -16.94 -5.01
CA ALA A 26 -27.16 -16.51 -5.93
C ALA A 26 -27.42 -17.63 -6.95
N SER A 27 -28.65 -18.13 -6.93
CA SER A 27 -29.21 -19.11 -7.85
C SER A 27 -29.32 -18.57 -9.28
N GLY A 28 -29.14 -19.44 -10.28
CA GLY A 28 -29.41 -19.12 -11.69
C GLY A 28 -29.28 -20.32 -12.64
N SER A 29 -30.42 -20.97 -12.85
CA SER A 29 -30.85 -21.96 -13.84
C SER A 29 -30.07 -22.12 -15.16
N ALA A 30 -29.88 -23.36 -15.61
CA ALA A 30 -30.65 -23.94 -16.73
C ALA A 30 -30.10 -25.33 -17.14
N SER A 31 -31.01 -26.29 -17.21
CA SER A 31 -30.84 -27.64 -17.74
C SER A 31 -30.74 -27.64 -19.27
N SER A 32 -29.95 -28.57 -19.83
CA SER A 32 -30.22 -29.20 -21.13
C SER A 32 -29.53 -30.57 -21.19
N ASP A 33 -30.35 -31.60 -21.08
CA ASP A 33 -30.10 -32.97 -21.55
C ASP A 33 -29.91 -32.96 -23.08
N ALA A 34 -28.89 -33.66 -23.57
CA ALA A 34 -28.97 -34.37 -24.85
C ALA A 34 -27.83 -35.39 -24.97
N ALA A 35 -28.23 -36.64 -25.03
CA ALA A 35 -27.41 -37.82 -25.21
C ALA A 35 -26.81 -37.97 -26.62
N ALA A 36 -25.88 -38.93 -26.72
CA ALA A 36 -25.52 -39.77 -27.86
C ALA A 36 -24.14 -39.55 -28.50
N SER A 37 -23.23 -40.49 -28.22
CA SER A 37 -22.32 -41.04 -29.25
C SER A 37 -23.06 -42.22 -29.91
N PRO A 38 -22.76 -42.64 -31.17
CA PRO A 38 -21.53 -43.41 -31.43
C PRO A 38 -20.92 -43.39 -32.88
N THR A 39 -19.65 -43.83 -32.95
CA THR A 39 -19.01 -44.71 -33.97
C THR A 39 -18.46 -44.17 -35.33
N PRO A 40 -17.50 -44.90 -35.98
CA PRO A 40 -16.25 -44.35 -36.54
C PRO A 40 -16.14 -44.53 -38.08
N GLU A 41 -15.13 -43.95 -38.72
CA GLU A 41 -14.61 -44.48 -40.00
C GLU A 41 -13.14 -44.09 -40.24
N SER A 42 -12.40 -45.03 -40.82
CA SER A 42 -10.95 -45.10 -40.99
C SER A 42 -10.46 -44.66 -42.37
N ALA A 43 -9.21 -44.16 -42.37
CA ALA A 43 -8.18 -44.32 -43.42
C ALA A 43 -8.08 -43.25 -44.56
N PRO A 44 -6.99 -43.23 -45.36
CA PRO A 44 -5.88 -42.29 -45.17
C PRO A 44 -5.50 -41.50 -46.44
N ASN A 45 -4.82 -40.36 -46.33
CA ASN A 45 -4.10 -39.74 -47.46
C ASN A 45 -2.78 -39.09 -47.00
N PRO A 46 -1.64 -39.37 -47.66
CA PRO A 46 -0.35 -38.72 -47.41
C PRO A 46 -0.09 -37.59 -48.44
N PRO A 47 1.11 -36.98 -48.41
CA PRO A 47 1.37 -35.62 -47.97
C PRO A 47 1.19 -34.57 -49.08
N SER A 48 0.73 -33.37 -48.71
CA SER A 48 0.82 -32.18 -49.57
C SER A 48 1.77 -31.19 -48.92
N GLU A 49 2.94 -31.05 -49.52
CA GLU A 49 3.87 -29.95 -49.33
C GLU A 49 3.19 -28.64 -49.71
N ALA A 50 3.07 -27.69 -48.78
CA ALA A 50 3.09 -26.25 -49.10
C ALA A 50 3.06 -25.41 -47.82
N SER A 51 3.88 -24.35 -47.88
CA SER A 51 3.82 -23.14 -47.06
C SER A 51 4.34 -23.22 -45.63
N VAL A 52 5.66 -23.05 -45.58
CA VAL A 52 6.32 -22.12 -44.66
C VAL A 52 5.56 -20.79 -44.59
N ASP A 53 4.63 -20.66 -43.63
CA ASP A 53 4.13 -19.37 -43.19
C ASP A 53 4.65 -19.09 -41.79
N ALA A 54 5.29 -17.93 -41.68
CA ALA A 54 6.10 -17.50 -40.56
C ALA A 54 5.32 -17.56 -39.25
N VAL A 55 5.92 -18.23 -38.25
CA VAL A 55 5.55 -18.07 -36.84
C VAL A 55 5.61 -16.57 -36.53
N PRO A 56 4.50 -15.92 -36.14
CA PRO A 56 4.59 -14.57 -35.59
C PRO A 56 5.40 -14.71 -34.31
N THR A 57 6.61 -14.16 -34.33
CA THR A 57 7.43 -13.99 -33.12
C THR A 57 6.54 -13.28 -32.11
N PRO A 58 6.24 -13.86 -30.93
CA PRO A 58 5.51 -13.13 -29.91
C PRO A 58 6.37 -11.91 -29.57
N GLU A 59 5.86 -10.74 -29.92
CA GLU A 59 6.46 -9.48 -29.52
C GLU A 59 6.62 -9.55 -27.99
N PRO A 60 7.85 -9.44 -27.47
CA PRO A 60 8.06 -9.50 -26.04
C PRO A 60 7.18 -8.41 -25.42
N PRO A 61 6.42 -8.72 -24.33
CA PRO A 61 5.62 -7.71 -23.66
C PRO A 61 6.52 -6.51 -23.39
N PRO A 62 6.03 -5.26 -23.59
CA PRO A 62 6.85 -4.08 -23.36
C PRO A 62 7.41 -4.21 -21.95
N MET A 63 8.74 -4.38 -21.86
CA MET A 63 9.41 -4.45 -20.58
C MET A 63 8.92 -3.25 -19.77
N PRO A 64 8.61 -3.40 -18.48
CA PRO A 64 8.36 -2.25 -17.63
C PRO A 64 9.64 -1.43 -17.73
N SER A 65 9.60 -0.38 -18.54
CA SER A 65 10.67 0.61 -18.54
C SER A 65 10.71 1.04 -17.10
N ASP A 66 11.79 0.64 -16.42
CA ASP A 66 12.28 1.33 -15.26
C ASP A 66 12.17 2.79 -15.65
N ARG A 67 11.13 3.45 -15.13
CA ARG A 67 10.85 4.84 -15.42
C ARG A 67 11.92 5.57 -14.64
N ALA A 68 13.13 5.55 -15.19
CA ALA A 68 14.24 6.33 -14.75
C ALA A 68 13.66 7.73 -14.57
N ALA A 69 13.75 8.23 -13.34
CA ALA A 69 13.19 9.50 -12.97
C ALA A 69 13.58 10.51 -14.05
N ASP A 70 12.59 11.16 -14.66
CA ASP A 70 12.86 12.22 -15.63
C ASP A 70 13.75 13.25 -14.90
N PRO A 71 15.01 13.44 -15.32
CA PRO A 71 15.96 14.27 -14.58
C PRO A 71 15.53 15.74 -14.51
N ARG A 72 14.47 16.12 -15.23
CA ARG A 72 13.86 17.45 -15.19
C ARG A 72 12.84 17.62 -14.08
N LYS A 73 12.32 16.55 -13.48
CA LYS A 73 11.39 16.67 -12.34
C LYS A 73 12.18 17.07 -11.09
N PRO A 74 11.82 18.17 -10.40
CA PRO A 74 12.52 18.56 -9.18
C PRO A 74 12.38 17.46 -8.14
N LYS A 75 13.40 17.26 -7.30
CA LYS A 75 13.33 16.27 -6.21
C LYS A 75 12.13 16.58 -5.30
N ALA A 76 11.51 15.55 -4.73
CA ALA A 76 10.47 15.72 -3.74
C ALA A 76 10.99 16.53 -2.54
N GLU A 77 10.14 17.42 -2.03
CA GLU A 77 10.39 18.13 -0.79
C GLU A 77 10.08 17.20 0.40
N VAL A 78 10.96 17.21 1.41
CA VAL A 78 10.87 16.34 2.59
C VAL A 78 10.83 17.22 3.82
N GLY A 79 9.70 17.21 4.53
CA GLY A 79 9.54 17.91 5.80
C GLY A 79 10.43 17.33 6.91
N GLU A 80 10.62 18.08 7.99
CA GLU A 80 11.38 17.61 9.14
C GLU A 80 10.45 16.95 10.19
N PRO A 81 10.78 15.74 10.69
CA PRO A 81 10.06 15.16 11.80
C PRO A 81 10.43 15.88 13.10
N ALA A 82 9.45 16.60 13.65
CA ALA A 82 9.58 17.31 14.92
C ALA A 82 9.50 16.33 16.11
N GLY A 83 10.48 16.43 17.02
CA GLY A 83 10.56 15.57 18.21
C GLY A 83 11.05 14.14 17.91
N ALA A 84 10.99 13.28 18.93
CA ALA A 84 11.48 11.90 18.83
C ALA A 84 10.43 10.90 18.29
N GLY A 85 9.18 11.34 18.09
CA GLY A 85 8.02 10.50 17.81
C GLY A 85 7.13 10.29 19.05
N PRO A 86 6.13 9.40 18.98
CA PRO A 86 5.84 8.48 17.88
C PRO A 86 5.20 9.15 16.65
N PHE A 87 5.60 8.74 15.45
CA PHE A 87 5.02 9.20 14.18
C PHE A 87 4.04 8.14 13.64
N GLY A 88 2.74 8.47 13.64
CA GLY A 88 1.66 7.55 13.25
C GLY A 88 0.97 7.90 11.94
N GLN A 89 1.16 9.10 11.41
CA GLN A 89 0.51 9.59 10.20
C GLN A 89 1.45 10.49 9.41
N PHE A 90 1.24 10.53 8.11
CA PHE A 90 2.02 11.32 7.17
C PHE A 90 1.09 11.89 6.10
N ILE A 91 1.48 13.06 5.61
CA ILE A 91 0.86 13.73 4.47
C ILE A 91 1.80 13.56 3.28
N VAL A 92 1.29 13.06 2.16
CA VAL A 92 2.02 12.96 0.89
C VAL A 92 1.24 13.71 -0.19
N LYS A 93 1.92 14.61 -0.89
CA LYS A 93 1.37 15.22 -2.11
C LYS A 93 2.02 14.58 -3.32
N TYR A 94 1.20 14.03 -4.19
CA TYR A 94 1.64 13.55 -5.49
C TYR A 94 1.59 14.68 -6.52
N ARG A 95 2.38 14.54 -7.59
CA ARG A 95 2.36 15.46 -8.73
C ARG A 95 1.05 15.35 -9.51
N ASP A 96 0.67 16.43 -10.16
CA ASP A 96 -0.62 16.58 -10.85
C ASP A 96 -0.84 15.55 -11.98
N ASP A 97 0.25 15.10 -12.61
CA ASP A 97 0.22 14.14 -13.70
C ASP A 97 0.22 12.67 -13.24
N SER A 98 0.38 12.42 -11.94
CA SER A 98 0.58 11.09 -11.37
C SER A 98 -0.69 10.23 -11.32
N GLN A 99 -0.50 8.91 -11.33
CA GLN A 99 -1.61 7.95 -11.20
C GLN A 99 -2.31 7.99 -9.84
N PRO A 100 -1.61 8.06 -8.68
CA PRO A 100 -2.28 8.15 -7.37
C PRO A 100 -3.22 9.35 -7.26
N LEU A 101 -2.90 10.47 -7.93
CA LEU A 101 -3.79 11.62 -7.95
C LEU A 101 -5.04 11.39 -8.81
N LYS A 102 -4.90 10.75 -9.97
CA LYS A 102 -6.00 10.53 -10.93
C LYS A 102 -6.91 9.35 -10.57
N GLN A 103 -6.37 8.34 -9.90
CA GLN A 103 -7.04 7.08 -9.62
C GLN A 103 -6.84 6.70 -8.15
N LEU A 104 -7.88 6.82 -7.34
CA LEU A 104 -7.81 6.52 -5.91
C LEU A 104 -7.38 5.06 -5.63
N GLY A 105 -7.82 4.12 -6.47
CA GLY A 105 -7.43 2.71 -6.39
C GLY A 105 -5.92 2.46 -6.58
N ALA A 106 -5.16 3.43 -7.12
CA ALA A 106 -3.72 3.33 -7.28
C ALA A 106 -2.94 3.72 -6.01
N VAL A 107 -3.58 4.33 -5.01
CA VAL A 107 -2.89 4.82 -3.80
C VAL A 107 -2.43 3.67 -2.92
N GLN A 108 -3.32 2.75 -2.52
CA GLN A 108 -2.95 1.66 -1.61
C GLN A 108 -1.85 0.74 -2.16
N PRO A 109 -1.88 0.29 -3.43
CA PRO A 109 -0.78 -0.49 -4.01
C PRO A 109 0.56 0.26 -4.00
N ARG A 110 0.53 1.60 -4.12
CA ARG A 110 1.73 2.43 -4.01
C ARG A 110 2.28 2.41 -2.59
N LEU A 111 1.41 2.59 -1.59
CA LEU A 111 1.79 2.50 -0.18
C LEU A 111 2.40 1.13 0.14
N ASP A 112 1.80 0.04 -0.32
CA ASP A 112 2.30 -1.32 -0.08
C ASP A 112 3.69 -1.54 -0.68
N ARG A 113 3.94 -1.00 -1.89
CA ARG A 113 5.27 -1.01 -2.52
C ARG A 113 6.31 -0.28 -1.69
N THR A 114 6.01 0.94 -1.24
CA THR A 114 6.93 1.74 -0.43
C THR A 114 7.20 1.07 0.92
N ALA A 115 6.20 0.46 1.55
CA ALA A 115 6.38 -0.31 2.77
C ALA A 115 7.34 -1.49 2.56
N GLY A 116 7.23 -2.19 1.42
CA GLY A 116 8.13 -3.28 1.04
C GLY A 116 9.60 -2.87 0.91
N GLN A 117 9.89 -1.63 0.51
CA GLN A 117 11.26 -1.12 0.38
C GLN A 117 11.99 -0.94 1.72
N LEU A 118 11.26 -0.79 2.83
CA LEU A 118 11.85 -0.53 4.15
C LEU A 118 12.32 -1.81 4.87
N GLY A 119 12.04 -3.00 4.31
CA GLY A 119 12.85 -4.22 4.39
C GLY A 119 13.16 -4.88 5.75
N LYS A 120 12.82 -4.29 6.90
CA LYS A 120 13.25 -4.79 8.23
C LYS A 120 12.12 -4.96 9.23
N ARG A 121 11.00 -4.28 9.01
CA ARG A 121 9.86 -4.24 9.92
C ARG A 121 8.59 -4.38 9.10
N ARG A 122 7.62 -5.18 9.58
CA ARG A 122 6.30 -5.31 8.95
C ARG A 122 5.53 -4.00 9.16
N LEU A 123 5.73 -3.06 8.26
CA LEU A 123 5.02 -1.78 8.23
C LEU A 123 3.71 -1.95 7.46
N LYS A 124 2.61 -1.55 8.08
CA LYS A 124 1.32 -1.39 7.41
C LYS A 124 1.08 0.09 7.18
N LEU A 125 1.05 0.47 5.91
CA LEU A 125 0.61 1.79 5.48
C LEU A 125 -0.85 1.71 5.06
N THR A 126 -1.68 2.67 5.47
CA THR A 126 -3.12 2.65 5.16
C THR A 126 -3.57 4.05 4.80
N TRP A 127 -4.07 4.22 3.57
CA TRP A 127 -4.65 5.48 3.14
C TRP A 127 -5.86 5.85 4.03
N LYS A 128 -5.96 7.12 4.39
CA LYS A 128 -7.05 7.65 5.22
C LYS A 128 -8.03 8.46 4.39
N HIS A 129 -7.54 9.52 3.77
CA HIS A 129 -8.35 10.45 2.99
C HIS A 129 -7.45 11.33 2.13
N ARG A 130 -8.08 12.09 1.22
CA ARG A 130 -7.45 13.17 0.45
C ARG A 130 -7.92 14.52 0.99
N MET A 131 -6.98 15.43 1.23
CA MET A 131 -7.24 16.81 1.62
C MET A 131 -7.61 17.67 0.40
N GLY A 132 -8.27 18.81 0.61
CA GLY A 132 -8.64 19.75 -0.44
C GLY A 132 -7.47 20.37 -1.23
N ILE A 133 -6.23 20.15 -0.77
CA ILE A 133 -4.99 20.57 -1.43
C ILE A 133 -4.34 19.46 -2.28
N ASN A 134 -5.09 18.41 -2.62
CA ASN A 134 -4.62 17.25 -3.39
C ASN A 134 -3.46 16.48 -2.74
N ALA A 135 -3.39 16.50 -1.40
CA ALA A 135 -2.47 15.68 -0.62
C ALA A 135 -3.24 14.57 0.08
N ASP A 136 -2.62 13.39 0.15
CA ASP A 136 -3.17 12.21 0.79
C ASP A 136 -2.60 12.05 2.19
N VAL A 137 -3.48 11.73 3.14
CA VAL A 137 -3.08 11.34 4.50
C VAL A 137 -3.07 9.83 4.57
N PHE A 138 -2.02 9.25 5.13
CA PHE A 138 -1.97 7.82 5.44
C PHE A 138 -1.47 7.58 6.87
N SER A 139 -1.94 6.51 7.49
CA SER A 139 -1.42 6.05 8.78
C SER A 139 -0.38 4.97 8.63
N VAL A 140 0.49 4.87 9.63
CA VAL A 140 1.53 3.84 9.77
C VAL A 140 1.29 3.03 11.03
N ALA A 141 1.31 1.71 10.89
CA ALA A 141 1.27 0.80 12.03
C ALA A 141 2.33 -0.30 11.89
N PRO A 142 3.10 -0.59 12.94
CA PRO A 142 3.24 0.19 14.19
C PRO A 142 3.83 1.58 13.97
N ALA A 143 3.58 2.53 14.89
CA ALA A 143 4.12 3.89 14.81
C ALA A 143 5.66 3.91 14.80
N LEU A 144 6.21 4.93 14.16
CA LEU A 144 7.64 5.06 13.88
C LEU A 144 8.35 5.94 14.90
N ASP A 145 9.62 5.65 15.16
CA ASP A 145 10.53 6.63 15.76
C ASP A 145 11.05 7.64 14.71
N ARG A 146 11.86 8.61 15.14
CA ARG A 146 12.41 9.64 14.23
C ARG A 146 13.26 9.05 13.10
N ALA A 147 14.11 8.06 13.38
CA ALA A 147 14.99 7.48 12.37
C ALA A 147 14.19 6.68 11.33
N GLU A 148 13.20 5.92 11.79
CA GLU A 148 12.27 5.18 10.94
C GLU A 148 11.39 6.13 10.10
N ALA A 149 10.91 7.23 10.68
CA ALA A 149 10.15 8.25 9.96
C ALA A 149 10.99 8.90 8.84
N VAL A 150 12.25 9.26 9.13
CA VAL A 150 13.17 9.77 8.10
C VAL A 150 13.36 8.75 6.98
N ALA A 151 13.57 7.47 7.31
CA ALA A 151 13.72 6.43 6.29
C ALA A 151 12.47 6.27 5.42
N LEU A 152 11.28 6.27 6.02
CA LEU A 152 10.01 6.23 5.29
C LEU A 152 9.86 7.41 4.34
N MET A 153 10.13 8.63 4.82
CA MET A 153 10.02 9.83 3.98
C MET A 153 11.02 9.83 2.84
N GLN A 154 12.24 9.34 3.04
CA GLN A 154 13.22 9.21 1.96
C GLN A 154 12.80 8.16 0.93
N ALA A 155 12.14 7.06 1.36
CA ALA A 155 11.59 6.07 0.43
C ALA A 155 10.50 6.68 -0.47
N PHE A 156 9.61 7.52 0.09
CA PHE A 156 8.67 8.31 -0.72
C PHE A 156 9.36 9.37 -1.56
N ALA A 157 10.41 10.03 -1.07
CA ALA A 157 11.11 11.06 -1.82
C ALA A 157 11.87 10.51 -3.05
N ALA A 158 12.16 9.21 -3.06
CA ALA A 158 12.72 8.50 -4.21
C ALA A 158 11.67 8.22 -5.31
N ASP A 159 10.38 8.38 -5.01
CA ASP A 159 9.30 8.26 -5.97
C ASP A 159 9.21 9.52 -6.86
N PRO A 160 9.39 9.41 -8.19
CA PRO A 160 9.29 10.57 -9.09
C PRO A 160 7.89 11.20 -9.13
N ASP A 161 6.85 10.47 -8.73
CA ASP A 161 5.48 10.97 -8.66
C ASP A 161 5.19 11.75 -7.38
N VAL A 162 6.08 11.73 -6.39
CA VAL A 162 5.93 12.50 -5.15
C VAL A 162 6.46 13.91 -5.34
N GLN A 163 5.66 14.89 -4.93
CA GLN A 163 6.03 16.30 -4.86
C GLN A 163 6.52 16.67 -3.46
N PHE A 164 5.83 16.19 -2.43
CA PHE A 164 6.08 16.56 -1.05
C PHE A 164 5.69 15.43 -0.09
N ILE A 165 6.43 15.26 1.00
CA ILE A 165 6.05 14.41 2.13
C ILE A 165 6.48 15.01 3.47
N GLU A 166 5.59 14.93 4.46
CA GLU A 166 5.91 15.29 5.85
C GLU A 166 5.12 14.42 6.86
N PRO A 167 5.56 14.38 8.13
CA PRO A 167 4.75 13.79 9.19
C PRO A 167 3.54 14.66 9.50
N ASP A 168 2.39 14.02 9.68
CA ASP A 168 1.17 14.68 10.15
C ASP A 168 1.25 14.84 11.67
N ASN A 169 1.91 15.91 12.09
CA ASN A 169 2.13 16.24 13.49
C ASN A 169 0.85 16.82 14.11
N HIS A 170 -0.14 15.98 14.32
CA HIS A 170 -1.21 16.32 15.24
C HIS A 170 -0.60 16.48 16.64
N ILE A 171 -0.54 17.73 17.12
CA ILE A 171 -0.35 17.99 18.54
C ILE A 171 -1.54 17.36 19.24
N SER A 172 -1.33 16.18 19.84
CA SER A 172 -2.31 15.59 20.72
C SER A 172 -2.31 16.46 21.98
N LEU A 173 -3.21 17.46 22.01
CA LEU A 173 -3.55 18.13 23.25
C LEU A 173 -4.09 17.04 24.17
N GLY A 174 -3.27 16.63 25.13
CA GLY A 174 -3.71 15.71 26.18
C GLY A 174 -4.98 16.24 26.85
N PRO A 175 -5.75 15.39 27.53
CA PRO A 175 -6.99 15.80 28.17
C PRO A 175 -6.76 17.05 29.04
N ILE A 176 -7.42 18.15 28.69
CA ILE A 176 -7.42 19.36 29.52
C ILE A 176 -8.21 19.02 30.78
N ILE A 177 -7.53 18.53 31.82
CA ILE A 177 -8.15 18.36 33.14
C ILE A 177 -8.29 19.76 33.73
N ARG A 178 -9.48 20.34 33.59
CA ARG A 178 -9.86 21.52 34.39
C ARG A 178 -10.00 21.04 35.83
N SER A 179 -9.05 21.36 36.69
CA SER A 179 -9.22 21.18 38.13
C SER A 179 -10.50 21.92 38.56
N PRO A 180 -11.36 21.31 39.40
CA PRO A 180 -12.54 21.99 39.92
C PRO A 180 -12.09 23.22 40.72
N ALA A 181 -12.86 24.31 40.62
CA ALA A 181 -12.60 25.53 41.38
C ALA A 181 -12.51 25.22 42.89
N PRO A 182 -11.61 25.88 43.64
CA PRO A 182 -11.59 25.74 45.08
C PRO A 182 -12.94 26.20 45.62
N VAL A 183 -13.62 25.31 46.33
CA VAL A 183 -14.81 25.66 47.11
C VAL A 183 -14.29 26.14 48.46
N ASP A 184 -14.32 27.46 48.69
CA ASP A 184 -14.10 28.02 50.01
C ASP A 184 -15.18 27.47 50.97
N LYS A 185 -14.74 26.95 52.11
CA LYS A 185 -15.59 26.51 53.24
C LYS A 185 -15.17 27.25 54.49
#